data_AF-A0A960ZS61-F1
#
_entry.id   AF-A0A960ZS61-F1
#
_cell.length_a   1.000
_cell.length_b   1.000
_cell.length_c   1.000
_cell.angle_alpha   90.00
_cell.angle_beta   90.00
_cell.angle_gamma   90.00
#
_symmetry.space_group_name_H-M   'P 1'
#
loop_
_entity.id
_entity.type
_entity.pdbx_description
1 polymer ?
#
loop_
_entity_poly.entity_id
_entity_poly.type
_entity_poly.pdbx_seq_one_letter_code
_entity_poly.pdbx_strand_id
1 'polypeptide(L)'
;MLEPFHALREAGFSRSGGIVSAAPDRWSADLIASLYWMRLVELARALTANAGCQLAGSRVLIDGSVVFGMIENPGTPHAGRALVKLASWNEWGATPEIIEQFASEVRTARNARGILIAPGGATRAAMQRAGELRVELVDAVGLDDTLASLPPEKSDFFFVVATAGDYTTPTCPVCLKKLSRVVVDTYRDPMAIESERVIDASTIIAEPVQCRRLCVAPRCEVQFLQEVRANEIIIAGDVTGDFVCDGTVTLLAAATLTGSVTARALNVEDGATMLGRTRTLEGKLEPMNLGRPRWEWRCRRPDGRTDCARVVFEPHESGLVNS
;
A
#
# COMPACT_ATOMS: atom_id res chain seq x y z
N MET A 1 37.69 -18.19 -5.83
CA MET A 1 36.72 -17.19 -5.34
C MET A 1 36.17 -16.51 -6.57
N LEU A 2 35.08 -17.04 -7.12
CA LEU A 2 34.53 -16.61 -8.41
C LEU A 2 33.56 -15.46 -8.14
N GLU A 3 33.83 -14.29 -8.71
CA GLU A 3 32.92 -13.15 -8.66
C GLU A 3 31.62 -13.48 -9.43
N PRO A 4 30.43 -13.27 -8.83
CA PRO A 4 29.14 -13.52 -9.48
C PRO A 4 28.94 -12.69 -10.77
N PHE A 5 29.70 -11.60 -10.93
CA PHE A 5 29.60 -10.67 -12.06
C PHE A 5 30.09 -11.24 -13.39
N HIS A 6 31.00 -12.24 -13.39
CA HIS A 6 31.51 -12.82 -14.64
C HIS A 6 30.54 -13.87 -15.23
N ALA A 7 29.82 -14.60 -14.38
CA ALA A 7 28.95 -15.71 -14.79
C ALA A 7 27.69 -15.26 -15.56
N LEU A 8 27.25 -14.01 -15.39
CA LEU A 8 26.04 -13.49 -16.06
C LEU A 8 26.28 -13.06 -17.52
N ARG A 9 27.52 -12.72 -17.91
CA ARG A 9 27.87 -12.40 -19.31
C ARG A 9 27.92 -13.64 -20.20
N GLU A 10 28.25 -14.81 -19.64
CA GLU A 10 28.37 -16.07 -20.40
C GLU A 10 27.02 -16.76 -20.65
N ALA A 11 25.96 -16.36 -19.94
CA ALA A 11 24.66 -17.05 -19.99
C ALA A 11 23.76 -16.71 -21.20
N GLY A 12 24.21 -15.88 -22.15
CA GLY A 12 23.63 -15.82 -23.50
C GLY A 12 22.12 -15.53 -23.59
N PHE A 13 21.55 -14.73 -22.67
CA PHE A 13 20.14 -14.33 -22.73
C PHE A 13 19.90 -13.26 -23.81
N SER A 14 19.92 -13.71 -25.07
CA SER A 14 19.48 -12.93 -26.22
C SER A 14 17.95 -12.96 -26.32
N ARG A 15 17.34 -11.77 -26.35
CA ARG A 15 15.89 -11.55 -26.43
C ARG A 15 15.30 -12.21 -27.67
N SER A 16 14.23 -12.99 -27.52
CA SER A 16 13.31 -13.27 -28.63
C SER A 16 11.86 -13.37 -28.17
N GLY A 17 11.09 -12.32 -28.52
CA GLY A 17 9.77 -12.42 -29.15
C GLY A 17 8.61 -13.05 -28.39
N GLY A 18 7.88 -12.23 -27.64
CA GLY A 18 6.49 -12.47 -27.25
C GLY A 18 5.92 -11.14 -26.75
N ILE A 19 4.67 -10.81 -27.07
CA ILE A 19 4.03 -9.50 -26.83
C ILE A 19 4.17 -9.12 -25.34
N VAL A 20 5.17 -8.27 -25.02
CA VAL A 20 5.44 -7.80 -23.66
C VAL A 20 4.64 -6.52 -23.46
N SER A 21 3.61 -6.59 -22.61
CA SER A 21 3.09 -5.41 -21.91
C SER A 21 4.29 -4.66 -21.36
N ALA A 22 4.57 -3.45 -21.85
CA ALA A 22 5.79 -2.69 -21.59
C ALA A 22 6.21 -2.85 -20.12
N ALA A 23 7.22 -3.69 -19.87
CA ALA A 23 7.81 -3.77 -18.56
C ALA A 23 8.39 -2.37 -18.28
N PRO A 24 8.18 -1.78 -17.10
CA PRO A 24 8.87 -0.55 -16.76
C PRO A 24 10.37 -0.77 -16.95
N ASP A 25 11.05 0.12 -17.66
CA ASP A 25 12.49 -0.03 -17.96
C ASP A 25 13.38 0.57 -16.84
N ARG A 26 12.78 1.04 -15.75
CA ARG A 26 13.46 1.72 -14.64
C ARG A 26 12.64 1.65 -13.36
N TRP A 27 13.28 1.98 -12.25
CA TRP A 27 12.61 2.19 -10.97
C TRP A 27 11.58 3.32 -11.06
N SER A 28 10.48 3.11 -10.35
CA SER A 28 9.47 4.12 -10.04
C SER A 28 8.77 3.71 -8.75
N ALA A 29 8.20 4.69 -8.04
CA ALA A 29 7.33 4.42 -6.89
C ALA A 29 6.20 3.43 -7.23
N ASP A 30 5.55 3.57 -8.40
CA ASP A 30 4.48 2.67 -8.84
C ASP A 30 4.96 1.22 -9.02
N LEU A 31 6.16 1.02 -9.61
CA LEU A 31 6.75 -0.31 -9.75
C LEU A 31 7.03 -0.91 -8.38
N ILE A 32 7.64 -0.14 -7.47
CA ILE A 32 7.98 -0.60 -6.12
C ILE A 32 6.72 -0.98 -5.34
N ALA A 33 5.67 -0.16 -5.41
CA ALA A 33 4.39 -0.43 -4.78
C ALA A 33 3.67 -1.65 -5.37
N SER A 34 3.95 -2.00 -6.64
CA SER A 34 3.39 -3.18 -7.31
C SER A 34 4.12 -4.50 -7.00
N LEU A 35 5.31 -4.44 -6.40
CA LEU A 35 6.06 -5.63 -6.02
C LEU A 35 5.31 -6.40 -4.94
N TYR A 36 5.23 -7.73 -5.07
CA TYR A 36 4.65 -8.50 -3.98
C TYR A 36 5.56 -8.50 -2.73
N TRP A 37 4.97 -8.75 -1.55
CA TRP A 37 5.62 -8.57 -0.24
C TRP A 37 7.02 -9.18 -0.11
N MET A 38 7.26 -10.38 -0.69
CA MET A 38 8.57 -11.02 -0.62
C MET A 38 9.61 -10.29 -1.47
N ARG A 39 9.24 -9.86 -2.69
CA ARG A 39 10.18 -9.11 -3.55
C ARG A 39 10.58 -7.81 -2.88
N LEU A 40 9.61 -7.15 -2.27
CA LEU A 40 9.86 -5.90 -1.58
C LEU A 40 10.73 -6.11 -0.32
N VAL A 41 10.49 -7.14 0.49
CA VAL A 41 11.35 -7.42 1.65
C VAL A 41 12.75 -7.87 1.25
N GLU A 42 12.88 -8.63 0.16
CA GLU A 42 14.18 -9.00 -0.42
C GLU A 42 14.95 -7.76 -0.87
N LEU A 43 14.27 -6.84 -1.57
CA LEU A 43 14.84 -5.56 -1.99
C LEU A 43 15.29 -4.71 -0.79
N ALA A 44 14.42 -4.52 0.21
CA ALA A 44 14.74 -3.77 1.42
C ALA A 44 15.93 -4.38 2.18
N ARG A 45 15.99 -5.71 2.29
CA ARG A 45 17.13 -6.42 2.90
C ARG A 45 18.40 -6.27 2.07
N ALA A 46 18.31 -6.29 0.75
CA ALA A 46 19.46 -6.09 -0.13
C ALA A 46 20.01 -4.66 -0.03
N LEU A 47 19.13 -3.66 0.03
CA LEU A 47 19.50 -2.25 0.23
C LEU A 47 20.20 -2.04 1.57
N THR A 48 19.64 -2.57 2.66
CA THR A 48 20.23 -2.45 4.00
C THR A 48 21.57 -3.19 4.12
N ALA A 49 21.71 -4.38 3.52
CA ALA A 49 22.99 -5.07 3.44
C ALA A 49 24.03 -4.29 2.61
N ASN A 50 23.61 -3.69 1.49
CA ASN A 50 24.47 -2.85 0.65
C ASN A 50 24.93 -1.58 1.39
N ALA A 51 24.13 -1.06 2.32
CA ALA A 51 24.51 0.03 3.22
C ALA A 51 25.48 -0.41 4.34
N GLY A 52 25.92 -1.68 4.37
CA GLY A 52 26.86 -2.20 5.35
C GLY A 52 26.23 -2.63 6.68
N CYS A 53 24.89 -2.74 6.74
CA CYS A 53 24.22 -3.22 7.94
C CYS A 53 24.28 -4.74 8.06
N GLN A 54 24.40 -5.25 9.29
CA GLN A 54 24.31 -6.68 9.57
C GLN A 54 22.85 -7.06 9.82
N LEU A 55 22.31 -7.99 9.02
CA LEU A 55 20.92 -8.43 9.14
C LEU A 55 20.77 -9.59 10.13
N ALA A 56 19.71 -9.51 10.93
CA ALA A 56 19.21 -10.63 11.73
C ALA A 56 18.16 -11.44 10.94
N GLY A 57 17.68 -12.51 11.58
CA GLY A 57 16.59 -13.34 11.06
C GLY A 57 15.30 -12.54 10.85
N SER A 58 14.51 -13.00 9.88
CA SER A 58 13.19 -12.45 9.58
C SER A 58 12.09 -13.31 10.21
N ARG A 59 11.01 -12.67 10.65
CA ARG A 59 9.74 -13.31 11.00
C ARG A 59 8.70 -12.88 9.98
N VAL A 60 8.17 -13.84 9.24
CA VAL A 60 7.07 -13.64 8.29
C VAL A 60 5.75 -13.94 9.00
N LEU A 61 4.77 -13.05 8.88
CA LEU A 61 3.43 -13.22 9.44
C LEU A 61 2.43 -13.61 8.35
N ILE A 62 1.27 -14.13 8.77
CA ILE A 62 0.26 -14.70 7.87
C ILE A 62 -0.41 -13.66 6.96
N ASP A 63 -0.38 -12.40 7.39
CA ASP A 63 -0.89 -11.22 6.69
C ASP A 63 0.10 -10.66 5.65
N GLY A 64 1.25 -11.32 5.45
CA GLY A 64 2.29 -10.89 4.52
C GLY A 64 3.24 -9.83 5.08
N SER A 65 3.01 -9.34 6.30
CA SER A 65 3.98 -8.47 6.97
C SER A 65 5.24 -9.27 7.34
N VAL A 66 6.38 -8.58 7.33
CA VAL A 66 7.67 -9.19 7.65
C VAL A 66 8.42 -8.28 8.61
N VAL A 67 8.90 -8.85 9.71
CA VAL A 67 9.73 -8.14 10.69
C VAL A 67 11.14 -8.71 10.66
N PHE A 68 12.16 -7.87 10.58
CA PHE A 68 13.55 -8.28 10.72
C PHE A 68 14.37 -7.25 11.50
N GLY A 69 15.40 -7.73 12.20
CA GLY A 69 16.35 -6.85 12.88
C GLY A 69 17.54 -6.52 11.99
N MET A 70 18.16 -5.37 12.21
CA MET A 70 19.48 -5.06 11.66
C MET A 70 20.35 -4.32 12.68
N ILE A 71 21.66 -4.43 12.49
CA ILE A 71 22.68 -3.69 13.24
C ILE A 71 23.37 -2.74 12.27
N GLU A 72 23.31 -1.46 12.59
CA GLU A 72 23.99 -0.37 11.88
C GLU A 72 25.40 -0.22 12.46
N ASN A 73 26.40 0.02 11.61
CA ASN A 73 27.81 0.13 12.01
C ASN A 73 28.29 -1.02 12.91
N PRO A 74 28.13 -2.29 12.47
CA PRO A 74 28.47 -3.44 13.29
C PRO A 74 29.95 -3.44 13.68
N GLY A 75 30.25 -3.85 14.92
CA GLY A 75 31.62 -3.90 15.45
C GLY A 75 32.19 -2.56 15.91
N THR A 76 31.43 -1.47 15.81
CA THR A 76 31.83 -0.15 16.33
C THR A 76 31.20 0.15 17.70
N PRO A 77 31.78 1.07 18.50
CA PRO A 77 31.16 1.56 19.74
C PRO A 77 29.80 2.24 19.52
N HIS A 78 29.47 2.62 18.28
CA HIS A 78 28.24 3.29 17.89
C HIS A 78 27.26 2.36 17.17
N ALA A 79 27.39 1.04 17.39
CA ALA A 79 26.50 0.06 16.79
C ALA A 79 25.03 0.33 17.16
N GLY A 80 24.25 0.72 16.17
CA GLY A 80 22.82 0.97 16.29
C GLY A 80 22.02 -0.30 16.07
N ARG A 81 20.89 -0.46 16.76
CA ARG A 81 19.93 -1.53 16.50
C ARG A 81 18.69 -0.93 15.85
N ALA A 82 18.22 -1.55 14.78
CA ALA A 82 16.96 -1.20 14.17
C ALA A 82 16.07 -2.44 14.03
N LEU A 83 14.79 -2.26 14.29
CA LEU A 83 13.74 -3.21 13.97
C LEU A 83 13.01 -2.68 12.75
N VAL A 84 12.95 -3.47 11.69
CA VAL A 84 12.31 -3.11 10.43
C VAL A 84 11.06 -3.97 10.27
N LYS A 85 9.92 -3.34 9.93
CA LYS A 85 8.66 -4.03 9.63
C LYS A 85 8.17 -3.60 8.25
N LEU A 86 7.88 -4.55 7.38
CA LEU A 86 7.06 -4.34 6.20
C LEU A 86 5.59 -4.39 6.63
N ALA A 87 4.80 -3.40 6.22
CA ALA A 87 3.36 -3.35 6.46
C ALA A 87 2.65 -4.61 5.92
N SER A 88 1.49 -4.93 6.50
CA SER A 88 0.72 -6.10 6.06
C SER A 88 0.19 -5.88 4.64
N TRP A 89 -0.09 -6.96 3.91
CA TRP A 89 -0.53 -6.85 2.52
C TRP A 89 -1.80 -6.01 2.39
N ASN A 90 -2.79 -6.25 3.25
CA ASN A 90 -4.06 -5.52 3.18
C ASN A 90 -3.98 -4.11 3.82
N GLU A 91 -2.89 -3.80 4.53
CA GLU A 91 -2.63 -2.48 5.10
C GLU A 91 -1.35 -1.89 4.48
N TRP A 92 -1.29 -1.86 3.15
CA TRP A 92 -0.08 -1.50 2.40
C TRP A 92 0.39 -0.06 2.67
N GLY A 93 -0.49 0.81 3.16
CA GLY A 93 -0.18 2.14 3.66
C GLY A 93 -0.27 2.25 5.19
N ALA A 94 0.49 3.17 5.77
CA ALA A 94 0.55 3.36 7.22
C ALA A 94 -0.58 4.26 7.75
N THR A 95 -1.22 3.80 8.82
CA THR A 95 -2.19 4.55 9.64
C THR A 95 -1.62 4.80 11.05
N PRO A 96 -2.14 5.76 11.83
CA PRO A 96 -1.69 6.00 13.21
C PRO A 96 -1.70 4.74 14.08
N GLU A 97 -2.71 3.89 13.91
CA GLU A 97 -2.90 2.65 14.68
C GLU A 97 -1.76 1.65 14.41
N ILE A 98 -1.36 1.50 13.14
CA ILE A 98 -0.24 0.64 12.74
C ILE A 98 1.08 1.18 13.32
N ILE A 99 1.27 2.50 13.31
CA ILE A 99 2.44 3.14 13.91
C ILE A 99 2.50 2.87 15.41
N GLU A 100 1.40 3.01 16.13
CA GLU A 100 1.34 2.76 17.57
C GLU A 100 1.62 1.30 17.92
N GLN A 101 1.02 0.38 17.17
CA GLN A 101 1.24 -1.05 17.34
C GLN A 101 2.72 -1.38 17.11
N PHE A 102 3.30 -0.90 16.02
CA PHE A 102 4.70 -1.14 15.69
C PHE A 102 5.66 -0.49 16.69
N ALA A 103 5.40 0.75 17.14
CA ALA A 103 6.18 1.39 18.19
C ALA A 103 6.16 0.58 19.49
N SER A 104 5.03 -0.06 19.81
CA SER A 104 4.95 -1.00 20.93
C SER A 104 5.86 -2.22 20.74
N GLU A 105 5.88 -2.82 19.54
CA GLU A 105 6.81 -3.90 19.20
C GLU A 105 8.28 -3.46 19.34
N VAL A 106 8.63 -2.27 18.83
CA VAL A 106 9.98 -1.69 18.90
C VAL A 106 10.43 -1.50 20.35
N ARG A 107 9.54 -1.05 21.26
CA ARG A 107 9.86 -0.91 22.70
C ARG A 107 10.26 -2.24 23.35
N THR A 108 9.77 -3.37 22.84
CA THR A 108 10.19 -4.69 23.33
C THR A 108 11.56 -5.12 22.79
N ALA A 109 12.05 -4.48 21.72
CA ALA A 109 13.33 -4.75 21.10
C ALA A 109 14.44 -3.88 21.70
N ARG A 110 15.33 -4.52 22.48
CA ARG A 110 16.51 -3.96 23.20
C ARG A 110 17.11 -2.67 22.60
N ASN A 111 16.57 -1.52 22.99
CA ASN A 111 17.00 -0.18 22.55
C ASN A 111 17.17 -0.06 21.03
N ALA A 112 16.20 -0.60 20.27
CA ALA A 112 16.17 -0.47 18.83
C ALA A 112 15.36 0.76 18.41
N ARG A 113 15.75 1.38 17.29
CA ARG A 113 14.88 2.32 16.55
C ARG A 113 13.94 1.53 15.63
N GLY A 114 12.77 2.08 15.34
CA GLY A 114 11.78 1.45 14.46
C GLY A 114 11.84 2.00 13.04
N ILE A 115 11.76 1.13 12.04
CA ILE A 115 11.56 1.50 10.63
C ILE A 115 10.34 0.73 10.10
N LEU A 116 9.29 1.45 9.69
CA LEU A 116 8.11 0.86 9.05
C LEU A 116 8.16 1.15 7.55
N ILE A 117 8.19 0.08 6.76
CA ILE A 117 8.08 0.12 5.30
C ILE A 117 6.59 0.02 4.95
N ALA A 118 6.02 1.09 4.42
CA ALA A 118 4.61 1.20 4.02
C ALA A 118 4.52 1.66 2.55
N PRO A 119 4.54 0.72 1.59
CA PRO A 119 4.74 1.06 0.18
C PRO A 119 3.58 1.86 -0.42
N GLY A 120 2.37 1.72 0.14
CA GLY A 120 1.20 2.52 -0.21
C GLY A 120 1.21 3.95 0.37
N GLY A 121 2.29 4.36 1.03
CA GLY A 121 2.41 5.68 1.66
C GLY A 121 1.90 5.70 3.11
N ALA A 122 1.70 6.89 3.65
CA ALA A 122 1.24 7.12 5.01
C ALA A 122 0.25 8.28 5.06
N THR A 123 -0.76 8.19 5.93
CA THR A 123 -1.63 9.35 6.21
C THR A 123 -0.86 10.44 6.96
N ARG A 124 -1.35 11.68 6.95
CA ARG A 124 -0.70 12.81 7.63
C ARG A 124 -0.62 12.56 9.14
N ALA A 125 -1.69 12.04 9.74
CA ALA A 125 -1.72 11.63 11.13
C ALA A 125 -0.71 10.51 11.41
N ALA A 126 -0.53 9.56 10.49
CA ALA A 126 0.48 8.51 10.63
C ALA A 126 1.91 9.10 10.61
N MET A 127 2.19 10.06 9.72
CA MET A 127 3.48 10.76 9.67
C MET A 127 3.76 11.54 10.96
N GLN A 128 2.77 12.28 11.47
CA GLN A 128 2.89 13.00 12.74
C GLN A 128 3.16 12.01 13.89
N ARG A 129 2.37 10.94 13.95
CA ARG A 129 2.48 9.93 15.00
C ARG A 129 3.82 9.20 14.96
N ALA A 130 4.34 8.93 13.76
CA ALA A 130 5.65 8.34 13.56
C ALA A 130 6.76 9.26 14.09
N GLY A 131 6.67 10.57 13.85
CA GLY A 131 7.57 11.57 14.42
C GLY A 131 7.56 11.59 15.95
N GLU A 132 6.37 11.58 16.56
CA GLU A 132 6.19 11.55 18.02
C GLU A 132 6.80 10.28 18.65
N LEU A 133 6.60 9.13 18.01
CA LEU A 133 7.05 7.82 18.49
C LEU A 133 8.45 7.43 17.99
N ARG A 134 9.12 8.31 17.23
CA ARG A 134 10.45 8.09 16.63
C ARG A 134 10.52 6.81 15.79
N VAL A 135 9.45 6.55 15.04
CA VAL A 135 9.41 5.52 14.01
C VAL A 135 9.75 6.18 12.68
N GLU A 136 10.74 5.65 11.97
CA GLU A 136 11.03 6.06 10.60
C GLU A 136 10.00 5.41 9.65
N LEU A 137 9.42 6.21 8.76
CA LEU A 137 8.54 5.73 7.70
C LEU A 137 9.29 5.72 6.37
N VAL A 138 9.15 4.62 5.65
CA VAL A 138 9.72 4.45 4.31
C VAL A 138 8.61 3.97 3.38
N ASP A 139 8.27 4.75 2.37
CA ASP A 139 7.29 4.40 1.36
C ASP A 139 7.96 4.05 0.01
N ALA A 140 7.16 3.83 -1.02
CA ALA A 140 7.69 3.51 -2.35
C ALA A 140 8.49 4.66 -2.97
N VAL A 141 8.15 5.92 -2.65
CA VAL A 141 8.90 7.10 -3.13
C VAL A 141 10.28 7.15 -2.45
N GLY A 142 10.34 6.97 -1.13
CA GLY A 142 11.61 6.93 -0.41
C GLY A 142 12.53 5.78 -0.83
N LEU A 143 11.96 4.62 -1.21
CA LEU A 143 12.73 3.52 -1.79
C LEU A 143 13.24 3.84 -3.19
N ASP A 144 12.44 4.49 -4.03
CA ASP A 144 12.84 4.94 -5.38
C ASP A 144 14.01 5.93 -5.30
N ASP A 145 13.91 6.93 -4.42
CA ASP A 145 15.00 7.89 -4.15
C ASP A 145 16.28 7.19 -3.68
N THR A 146 16.14 6.20 -2.80
CA THR A 146 17.28 5.40 -2.33
C THR A 146 17.93 4.65 -3.50
N LEU A 147 17.15 4.02 -4.36
CA LEU A 147 17.62 3.27 -5.53
C LEU A 147 18.27 4.18 -6.59
N ALA A 148 17.74 5.39 -6.77
CA ALA A 148 18.29 6.40 -7.66
C ALA A 148 19.64 6.96 -7.17
N SER A 149 19.87 6.95 -5.84
CA SER A 149 21.13 7.41 -5.24
C SER A 149 22.29 6.41 -5.36
N LEU A 150 22.01 5.15 -5.74
CA LEU A 150 23.02 4.11 -5.89
C LEU A 150 23.83 4.28 -7.17
N PRO A 151 25.07 3.73 -7.23
CA PRO A 151 25.76 3.53 -8.50
C PRO A 151 24.85 2.81 -9.51
N PRO A 152 24.80 3.25 -10.79
CA PRO A 152 23.87 2.71 -11.78
C PRO A 152 23.90 1.18 -11.88
N GLU A 153 25.08 0.58 -11.82
CA GLU A 153 25.26 -0.86 -11.94
C GLU A 153 24.59 -1.63 -10.79
N LYS A 154 24.56 -1.03 -9.59
CA LYS A 154 23.89 -1.61 -8.42
C LYS A 154 22.39 -1.44 -8.51
N SER A 155 21.93 -0.26 -8.93
CA SER A 155 20.51 0.02 -9.11
C SER A 155 19.90 -0.91 -10.17
N ASP A 156 20.59 -1.10 -11.29
CA ASP A 156 20.22 -2.02 -12.37
C ASP A 156 20.22 -3.48 -11.90
N PHE A 157 21.22 -3.88 -11.10
CA PHE A 157 21.25 -5.23 -10.54
C PHE A 157 20.03 -5.51 -9.66
N PHE A 158 19.69 -4.58 -8.75
CA PHE A 158 18.49 -4.74 -7.92
C PHE A 158 17.22 -4.73 -8.75
N PHE A 159 17.17 -3.92 -9.81
CA PHE A 159 16.04 -3.86 -10.72
C PHE A 159 15.79 -5.23 -11.36
N VAL A 160 16.83 -5.81 -11.96
CA VAL A 160 16.78 -7.12 -12.62
C VAL A 160 16.35 -8.21 -11.63
N VAL A 161 16.89 -8.21 -10.42
CA VAL A 161 16.58 -9.24 -9.41
C VAL A 161 15.14 -9.10 -8.90
N ALA A 162 14.68 -7.88 -8.60
CA ALA A 162 13.34 -7.64 -8.06
C ALA A 162 12.24 -7.92 -9.09
N THR A 163 12.50 -7.62 -10.37
CA THR A 163 11.55 -7.78 -11.48
C THR A 163 11.71 -9.11 -12.24
N ALA A 164 12.58 -10.01 -11.78
CA ALA A 164 12.75 -11.32 -12.38
C ALA A 164 11.48 -12.18 -12.22
N GLY A 165 10.94 -12.64 -13.37
CA GLY A 165 9.78 -13.51 -13.42
C GLY A 165 8.49 -12.80 -13.05
N ASP A 166 7.57 -13.53 -12.43
CA ASP A 166 6.32 -12.95 -11.92
C ASP A 166 6.56 -12.28 -10.56
N TYR A 167 6.61 -10.95 -10.57
CA TYR A 167 6.91 -10.08 -9.43
C TYR A 167 5.69 -9.35 -8.84
N THR A 168 4.50 -9.55 -9.40
CA THR A 168 3.25 -8.91 -8.93
C THR A 168 2.29 -9.89 -8.27
N THR A 169 2.36 -11.18 -8.60
CA THR A 169 1.52 -12.18 -7.93
C THR A 169 2.10 -12.54 -6.57
N PRO A 170 1.39 -12.31 -5.46
CA PRO A 170 1.88 -12.65 -4.14
C PRO A 170 2.03 -14.15 -3.93
N THR A 171 2.95 -14.51 -3.06
CA THR A 171 3.10 -15.88 -2.54
C THR A 171 2.41 -16.00 -1.19
N CYS A 172 1.97 -17.22 -0.85
CA CYS A 172 1.43 -17.54 0.47
C CYS A 172 2.56 -17.44 1.51
N PRO A 173 2.42 -16.64 2.59
CA PRO A 173 3.44 -16.56 3.64
C PRO A 173 3.71 -17.89 4.36
N VAL A 174 2.76 -18.84 4.29
CA VAL A 174 2.82 -20.13 4.97
C VAL A 174 3.51 -21.22 4.14
N CYS A 175 3.21 -21.32 2.84
CA CYS A 175 3.74 -22.39 1.97
C CYS A 175 4.63 -21.89 0.82
N LEU A 176 4.79 -20.57 0.69
CA LEU A 176 5.57 -19.87 -0.35
C LEU A 176 5.14 -20.11 -1.80
N LYS A 177 4.07 -20.88 -2.03
CA LYS A 177 3.47 -21.05 -3.35
C LYS A 177 2.70 -19.80 -3.76
N LYS A 178 2.69 -19.51 -5.06
CA LYS A 178 1.91 -18.41 -5.64
C LYS A 178 0.43 -18.54 -5.28
N LEU A 179 -0.15 -17.43 -4.84
CA LEU A 179 -1.57 -17.33 -4.61
C LEU A 179 -2.29 -17.37 -5.95
N SER A 180 -3.54 -17.80 -5.92
CA SER A 180 -4.39 -17.78 -7.10
C SER A 180 -5.48 -16.75 -6.90
N ARG A 181 -5.78 -16.02 -7.97
CA ARG A 181 -6.97 -15.19 -8.06
C ARG A 181 -8.21 -16.06 -7.86
N VAL A 182 -9.02 -15.72 -6.89
CA VAL A 182 -10.34 -16.31 -6.64
C VAL A 182 -11.34 -15.17 -6.77
N VAL A 183 -12.21 -15.28 -7.77
CA VAL A 183 -13.37 -14.39 -7.85
C VAL A 183 -14.23 -14.68 -6.64
N VAL A 184 -14.41 -13.66 -5.83
CA VAL A 184 -15.41 -13.70 -4.77
C VAL A 184 -16.67 -13.22 -5.46
N ASP A 185 -17.64 -14.12 -5.65
CA ASP A 185 -18.98 -13.73 -6.08
C ASP A 185 -19.61 -12.92 -4.96
N THR A 186 -19.21 -11.66 -4.83
CA THR A 186 -20.13 -10.64 -4.40
C THR A 186 -21.05 -10.45 -5.58
N TYR A 187 -22.09 -11.28 -5.68
CA TYR A 187 -23.35 -10.88 -6.31
C TYR A 187 -23.87 -9.71 -5.46
N ARG A 188 -23.21 -8.55 -5.55
CA ARG A 188 -23.77 -7.29 -5.14
C ARG A 188 -24.71 -7.01 -6.30
N ASP A 189 -25.99 -7.28 -6.08
CA ASP A 189 -27.05 -6.89 -7.00
C ASP A 189 -26.69 -5.49 -7.54
N PRO A 190 -26.69 -5.24 -8.86
CA PRO A 190 -26.50 -3.90 -9.41
C PRO A 190 -27.46 -2.86 -8.79
N MET A 191 -28.54 -3.30 -8.12
CA MET A 191 -29.43 -2.49 -7.28
C MET A 191 -29.04 -2.37 -5.80
N ALA A 192 -28.13 -3.19 -5.26
CA ALA A 192 -27.62 -3.12 -3.90
C ALA A 192 -26.51 -2.05 -3.78
N ILE A 193 -26.88 -0.80 -4.02
CA ILE A 193 -26.14 0.34 -3.48
C ILE A 193 -26.05 0.10 -1.96
N GLU A 194 -24.84 0.04 -1.38
CA GLU A 194 -24.69 -0.03 0.08
C GLU A 194 -25.49 1.12 0.69
N SER A 195 -26.53 0.82 1.47
CA SER A 195 -27.46 1.84 1.96
C SER A 195 -26.76 2.91 2.80
N GLU A 196 -25.67 2.52 3.46
CA GLU A 196 -24.82 3.37 4.27
C GLU A 196 -23.43 2.73 4.41
N ARG A 197 -22.38 3.53 4.23
CA ARG A 197 -20.98 3.19 4.50
C ARG A 197 -20.48 4.13 5.59
N VAL A 198 -20.13 3.59 6.75
CA VAL A 198 -19.55 4.34 7.86
C VAL A 198 -18.07 4.00 7.96
N ILE A 199 -17.21 5.01 8.00
CA ILE A 199 -15.78 4.88 8.23
C ILE A 199 -15.49 5.55 9.56
N ASP A 200 -15.12 4.73 10.55
CA ASP A 200 -14.91 5.11 11.94
C ASP A 200 -13.45 4.96 12.42
N ALA A 201 -12.55 4.62 11.50
CA ALA A 201 -11.12 4.54 11.73
C ALA A 201 -10.34 5.23 10.61
N SER A 202 -9.14 5.74 10.95
CA SER A 202 -8.25 6.35 9.95
C SER A 202 -7.69 5.27 9.03
N THR A 203 -7.82 5.45 7.71
CA THR A 203 -7.47 4.41 6.75
C THR A 203 -7.18 4.97 5.36
N ILE A 204 -6.47 4.18 4.55
CA ILE A 204 -6.38 4.38 3.11
C ILE A 204 -7.32 3.38 2.44
N ILE A 205 -8.15 3.84 1.52
CA ILE A 205 -9.13 3.02 0.79
C ILE A 205 -8.70 2.98 -0.67
N ALA A 206 -8.25 1.80 -1.10
CA ALA A 206 -7.76 1.58 -2.45
C ALA A 206 -8.87 1.19 -3.43
N GLU A 207 -10.02 0.70 -2.92
CA GLU A 207 -11.14 0.25 -3.73
C GLU A 207 -12.12 1.37 -4.11
N PRO A 208 -12.87 1.22 -5.23
CA PRO A 208 -13.94 2.15 -5.57
C PRO A 208 -15.09 2.03 -4.55
N VAL A 209 -15.55 3.18 -4.04
CA VAL A 209 -16.64 3.26 -3.06
C VAL A 209 -17.92 3.71 -3.74
N GLN A 210 -18.96 2.87 -3.71
CA GLN A 210 -20.31 3.25 -4.12
C GLN A 210 -21.34 2.88 -3.05
N CYS A 211 -22.02 3.90 -2.52
CA CYS A 211 -23.03 3.75 -1.47
C CYS A 211 -24.12 4.81 -1.61
N ARG A 212 -25.23 4.69 -0.89
CA ARG A 212 -26.30 5.71 -0.88
C ARG A 212 -25.87 6.83 0.05
N ARG A 213 -25.25 6.50 1.18
CA ARG A 213 -24.79 7.44 2.19
C ARG A 213 -23.38 7.08 2.63
N LEU A 214 -22.44 8.00 2.48
CA LEU A 214 -21.10 7.89 3.07
C LEU A 214 -21.02 8.75 4.32
N CYS A 215 -20.57 8.17 5.43
CA CYS A 215 -20.33 8.87 6.68
C CYS A 215 -18.88 8.64 7.13
N VAL A 216 -18.10 9.72 7.23
CA VAL A 216 -16.77 9.67 7.85
C VAL A 216 -16.87 10.27 9.24
N ALA A 217 -16.53 9.47 10.24
CA ALA A 217 -16.63 9.82 11.65
C ALA A 217 -15.64 10.94 12.03
N PRO A 218 -15.90 11.69 13.13
CA PRO A 218 -15.02 12.75 13.55
C PRO A 218 -13.66 12.19 14.01
N ARG A 219 -12.59 12.97 13.79
CA ARG A 219 -11.20 12.60 14.10
C ARG A 219 -10.65 11.41 13.30
N CYS A 220 -11.33 11.00 12.24
CA CYS A 220 -10.80 10.03 11.29
C CYS A 220 -10.10 10.75 10.15
N GLU A 221 -8.95 10.24 9.72
CA GLU A 221 -8.31 10.65 8.47
C GLU A 221 -8.43 9.54 7.43
N VAL A 222 -9.10 9.83 6.32
CA VAL A 222 -9.38 8.84 5.27
C VAL A 222 -8.83 9.31 3.93
N GLN A 223 -7.98 8.50 3.30
CA GLN A 223 -7.50 8.76 1.95
C GLN A 223 -8.10 7.77 0.96
N PHE A 224 -8.86 8.26 -0.01
CA PHE A 224 -9.41 7.46 -1.10
C PHE A 224 -8.46 7.55 -2.30
N LEU A 225 -8.00 6.40 -2.79
CA LEU A 225 -7.16 6.32 -3.99
C LEU A 225 -7.98 6.27 -5.29
N GLN A 226 -9.30 6.07 -5.18
CA GLN A 226 -10.24 6.04 -6.30
C GLN A 226 -11.42 6.99 -6.08
N GLU A 227 -12.17 7.25 -7.15
CA GLU A 227 -13.37 8.08 -7.12
C GLU A 227 -14.46 7.45 -6.23
N VAL A 228 -15.00 8.27 -5.31
CA VAL A 228 -16.09 7.91 -4.40
C VAL A 228 -17.42 8.39 -4.98
N ARG A 229 -18.41 7.50 -5.09
CA ARG A 229 -19.78 7.84 -5.52
C ARG A 229 -20.82 7.61 -4.42
N ALA A 230 -21.59 8.65 -4.10
CA ALA A 230 -22.72 8.51 -3.19
C ALA A 230 -23.91 9.42 -3.51
N ASN A 231 -25.08 9.18 -2.92
CA ASN A 231 -26.21 10.12 -3.01
C ASN A 231 -26.12 11.19 -1.92
N GLU A 232 -25.56 10.84 -0.78
CA GLU A 232 -25.33 11.73 0.36
C GLU A 232 -23.94 11.45 0.93
N ILE A 233 -23.17 12.51 1.21
CA ILE A 233 -21.86 12.40 1.84
C ILE A 233 -21.87 13.30 3.07
N ILE A 234 -21.51 12.75 4.23
CA ILE A 234 -21.37 13.48 5.49
C ILE A 234 -19.96 13.23 6.01
N ILE A 235 -19.20 14.32 6.16
CA ILE A 235 -17.80 14.24 6.59
C ILE A 235 -17.66 15.03 7.87
N ALA A 236 -17.27 14.33 8.94
CA ALA A 236 -16.94 14.90 10.23
C ALA A 236 -15.43 14.92 10.53
N GLY A 237 -14.63 14.27 9.68
CA GLY A 237 -13.18 14.12 9.82
C GLY A 237 -12.40 14.77 8.67
N ASP A 238 -11.17 14.28 8.47
CA ASP A 238 -10.30 14.69 7.38
C ASP A 238 -10.37 13.66 6.25
N VAL A 239 -10.70 14.09 5.04
CA VAL A 239 -10.76 13.20 3.87
C VAL A 239 -9.95 13.74 2.71
N THR A 240 -9.30 12.85 1.98
CA THR A 240 -8.59 13.14 0.74
C THR A 240 -9.07 12.24 -0.38
N GLY A 241 -9.40 12.78 -1.55
CA GLY A 241 -9.81 11.98 -2.71
C GLY A 241 -10.70 12.73 -3.70
N ASP A 242 -11.19 12.00 -4.70
CA ASP A 242 -12.14 12.51 -5.68
C ASP A 242 -13.56 12.02 -5.35
N PHE A 243 -14.52 12.95 -5.25
CA PHE A 243 -15.88 12.68 -4.80
C PHE A 243 -16.90 13.11 -5.84
N VAL A 244 -17.87 12.23 -6.10
CA VAL A 244 -19.01 12.50 -6.97
C VAL A 244 -20.30 12.17 -6.20
N CYS A 245 -21.12 13.18 -5.96
CA CYS A 245 -22.33 13.07 -5.16
C CYS A 245 -23.58 13.43 -5.97
N ASP A 246 -24.58 12.52 -6.03
CA ASP A 246 -25.88 12.77 -6.67
C ASP A 246 -26.83 13.63 -5.81
N GLY A 247 -26.36 14.09 -4.66
CA GLY A 247 -27.15 14.92 -3.76
C GLY A 247 -26.26 15.90 -3.02
N THR A 248 -26.33 15.86 -1.70
CA THR A 248 -25.66 16.84 -0.84
C THR A 248 -24.39 16.26 -0.24
N VAL A 249 -23.29 17.01 -0.37
CA VAL A 249 -22.09 16.82 0.43
C VAL A 249 -22.15 17.77 1.62
N THR A 250 -22.10 17.25 2.84
CA THR A 250 -22.11 18.03 4.08
C THR A 250 -20.78 17.87 4.79
N LEU A 251 -20.04 18.97 4.91
CA LEU A 251 -18.85 19.07 5.75
C LEU A 251 -19.26 19.62 7.11
N LEU A 252 -19.14 18.82 8.17
CA LEU A 252 -19.45 19.23 9.55
C LEU A 252 -18.35 20.12 10.13
N ALA A 253 -18.65 20.80 11.24
CA ALA A 253 -17.69 21.66 11.92
C ALA A 253 -16.32 20.97 12.15
N ALA A 254 -15.24 21.64 11.75
CA ALA A 254 -13.85 21.16 11.78
C ALA A 254 -13.49 20.00 10.82
N ALA A 255 -14.38 19.61 9.90
CA ALA A 255 -14.05 18.67 8.84
C ALA A 255 -13.15 19.30 7.77
N THR A 256 -12.23 18.51 7.22
CA THR A 256 -11.39 18.92 6.08
C THR A 256 -11.64 18.00 4.90
N LEU A 257 -11.95 18.56 3.73
CA LEU A 257 -11.97 17.82 2.48
C LEU A 257 -10.88 18.36 1.55
N THR A 258 -9.98 17.48 1.11
CA THR A 258 -8.95 17.78 0.11
C THR A 258 -9.17 16.96 -1.17
N GLY A 259 -9.32 17.62 -2.31
CA GLY A 259 -9.45 16.95 -3.62
C GLY A 259 -10.56 17.53 -4.52
N SER A 260 -11.02 16.74 -5.49
CA SER A 260 -12.11 17.16 -6.40
C SER A 260 -13.46 16.76 -5.84
N VAL A 261 -14.44 17.66 -5.85
CA VAL A 261 -15.83 17.37 -5.47
C VAL A 261 -16.75 17.79 -6.59
N THR A 262 -17.53 16.84 -7.09
CA THR A 262 -18.64 17.08 -8.00
C THR A 262 -19.94 16.73 -7.29
N ALA A 263 -20.79 17.70 -6.97
CA ALA A 263 -22.01 17.47 -6.20
C ALA A 263 -23.18 18.31 -6.69
N ARG A 264 -24.42 17.93 -6.36
CA ARG A 264 -25.59 18.81 -6.61
C ARG A 264 -25.64 19.98 -5.64
N ALA A 265 -25.34 19.70 -4.37
CA ALA A 265 -25.28 20.68 -3.32
C ALA A 265 -24.08 20.41 -2.42
N LEU A 266 -23.46 21.48 -1.94
CA LEU A 266 -22.38 21.44 -0.97
C LEU A 266 -22.78 22.30 0.22
N ASN A 267 -22.89 21.69 1.39
CA ASN A 267 -23.13 22.35 2.67
C ASN A 267 -21.83 22.31 3.49
N VAL A 268 -21.37 23.47 3.95
CA VAL A 268 -20.12 23.62 4.69
C VAL A 268 -20.46 24.32 5.99
N GLU A 269 -20.35 23.60 7.11
CA GLU A 269 -20.57 24.17 8.44
C GLU A 269 -19.41 25.08 8.86
N ASP A 270 -19.67 25.96 9.83
CA ASP A 270 -18.67 26.88 10.36
C ASP A 270 -17.45 26.11 10.91
N GLY A 271 -16.26 26.47 10.40
CA GLY A 271 -15.00 25.83 10.77
C GLY A 271 -14.62 24.62 9.90
N ALA A 272 -15.47 24.18 8.97
CA ALA A 272 -15.09 23.21 7.96
C ALA A 272 -14.22 23.85 6.87
N THR A 273 -13.28 23.08 6.32
CA THR A 273 -12.36 23.54 5.27
C THR A 273 -12.48 22.66 4.04
N MET A 274 -12.65 23.29 2.87
CA MET A 274 -12.58 22.59 1.58
C MET A 274 -11.39 23.10 0.77
N LEU A 275 -10.52 22.19 0.36
CA LEU A 275 -9.31 22.45 -0.43
C LEU A 275 -9.34 21.65 -1.72
N GLY A 276 -9.63 22.31 -2.85
CA GLY A 276 -9.54 21.68 -4.16
C GLY A 276 -10.55 22.22 -5.15
N ARG A 277 -10.99 21.38 -6.09
CA ARG A 277 -11.88 21.80 -7.18
C ARG A 277 -13.32 21.42 -6.86
N THR A 278 -14.23 22.37 -6.92
CA THR A 278 -15.67 22.13 -6.88
C THR A 278 -16.26 22.18 -8.28
N ARG A 279 -17.17 21.25 -8.58
CA ARG A 279 -18.05 21.32 -9.75
C ARG A 279 -19.49 21.01 -9.34
N THR A 280 -20.43 21.74 -9.92
CA THR A 280 -21.84 21.42 -9.76
C THR A 280 -22.19 20.32 -10.76
N LEU A 281 -22.83 19.26 -10.28
CA LEU A 281 -23.29 18.16 -11.13
C LEU A 281 -24.54 18.59 -11.92
N GLU A 282 -24.42 18.71 -13.24
CA GLU A 282 -25.54 18.95 -14.16
C GLU A 282 -25.96 17.64 -14.84
N GLY A 283 -27.24 17.25 -14.71
CA GLY A 283 -27.79 16.03 -15.33
C GLY A 283 -27.88 14.81 -14.41
N LYS A 284 -28.18 13.63 -15.00
CA LYS A 284 -28.18 12.33 -14.29
C LYS A 284 -26.79 11.73 -14.34
N LEU A 285 -26.34 11.15 -13.22
CA LEU A 285 -25.10 10.38 -13.19
C LEU A 285 -25.25 9.15 -14.08
N GLU A 286 -24.28 8.95 -14.96
CA GLU A 286 -24.14 7.68 -15.65
C GLU A 286 -23.92 6.58 -14.60
N PRO A 287 -24.63 5.43 -14.72
CA PRO A 287 -24.44 4.31 -13.82
C PRO A 287 -22.97 3.88 -13.90
N MET A 288 -22.31 3.84 -12.74
CA MET A 288 -20.94 3.35 -12.69
C MET A 288 -20.95 1.90 -13.20
N ASN A 289 -19.99 1.58 -14.05
CA ASN A 289 -19.80 0.21 -14.53
C ASN A 289 -19.19 -0.62 -13.38
N LEU A 290 -20.01 -0.94 -12.38
CA LEU A 290 -19.63 -1.67 -11.15
C LEU A 290 -19.25 -3.15 -11.39
N GLY A 291 -19.20 -3.58 -12.64
CA GLY A 291 -19.01 -4.98 -13.02
C GLY A 291 -17.57 -5.47 -12.95
N ARG A 292 -16.70 -4.96 -12.06
CA ARG A 292 -15.45 -5.68 -11.78
C ARG A 292 -15.74 -6.71 -10.69
N PRO A 293 -15.77 -8.02 -11.02
CA PRO A 293 -15.89 -9.05 -10.00
C PRO A 293 -14.79 -8.83 -8.97
N ARG A 294 -15.19 -8.62 -7.70
CA ARG A 294 -14.24 -8.56 -6.59
C ARG A 294 -13.52 -9.89 -6.55
N TRP A 295 -12.21 -9.82 -6.38
CA TRP A 295 -11.39 -11.01 -6.37
C TRP A 295 -10.30 -10.85 -5.34
N GLU A 296 -9.89 -11.96 -4.77
CA GLU A 296 -8.86 -12.00 -3.74
C GLU A 296 -7.80 -13.01 -4.14
N TRP A 297 -6.60 -12.82 -3.63
CA TRP A 297 -5.53 -13.80 -3.68
C TRP A 297 -5.73 -14.82 -2.57
N ARG A 298 -5.88 -16.10 -2.93
CA ARG A 298 -6.03 -17.20 -1.97
C ARG A 298 -5.08 -18.35 -2.27
N CYS A 299 -4.68 -19.06 -1.22
CA CYS A 299 -3.85 -20.25 -1.36
C CYS A 299 -4.73 -21.45 -1.77
N ARG A 300 -4.54 -21.98 -2.99
CA ARG A 300 -5.27 -23.17 -3.48
C ARG A 300 -4.67 -24.52 -3.05
N ARG A 301 -3.54 -24.53 -2.35
CA ARG A 301 -2.87 -25.75 -1.89
C ARG A 301 -2.44 -25.63 -0.43
N PRO A 302 -3.31 -26.00 0.52
CA PRO A 302 -2.83 -26.35 1.84
C PRO A 302 -2.04 -27.66 1.69
N ASP A 303 -0.70 -27.60 1.64
CA ASP A 303 0.16 -28.79 1.67
C ASP A 303 0.10 -29.45 3.07
N GLY A 304 -1.10 -29.81 3.53
CA GLY A 304 -1.40 -30.19 4.91
C GLY A 304 -1.28 -29.04 5.93
N ARG A 305 -0.91 -27.82 5.50
CA ARG A 305 -0.80 -26.64 6.38
C ARG A 305 -2.16 -25.95 6.48
N THR A 306 -2.83 -26.11 7.62
CA THR A 306 -4.18 -25.55 7.88
C THR A 306 -4.22 -24.03 7.82
N ASP A 307 -3.12 -23.35 8.17
CA ASP A 307 -3.06 -21.89 8.15
C ASP A 307 -3.10 -21.29 6.73
N CYS A 308 -2.78 -22.06 5.68
CA CYS A 308 -2.87 -21.57 4.29
C CYS A 308 -4.27 -21.07 3.92
N ALA A 309 -5.32 -21.66 4.51
CA ALA A 309 -6.71 -21.27 4.25
C ALA A 309 -7.07 -19.89 4.83
N ARG A 310 -6.28 -19.38 5.78
CA ARG A 310 -6.48 -18.07 6.41
C ARG A 310 -5.77 -16.93 5.66
N VAL A 311 -4.94 -17.26 4.66
CA VAL A 311 -4.23 -16.27 3.85
C VAL A 311 -5.19 -15.72 2.79
N VAL A 312 -5.63 -14.47 2.99
CA VAL A 312 -6.50 -13.74 2.08
C VAL A 312 -5.90 -12.36 1.86
N PHE A 313 -5.51 -12.10 0.61
CA PHE A 313 -4.84 -10.87 0.20
C PHE A 313 -5.70 -10.13 -0.82
N GLU A 314 -5.99 -8.87 -0.54
CA GLU A 314 -6.74 -7.98 -1.42
C GLU A 314 -5.90 -7.57 -2.63
N PRO A 315 -6.49 -7.29 -3.79
CA PRO A 315 -5.74 -6.81 -4.93
C PRO A 315 -5.28 -5.38 -4.69
N HIS A 316 -3.99 -5.11 -4.82
CA HIS A 316 -3.52 -3.73 -5.00
C HIS A 316 -3.78 -3.37 -6.46
N GLU A 317 -4.74 -2.49 -6.71
CA GLU A 317 -4.94 -1.96 -8.05
C GLU A 317 -3.79 -0.99 -8.34
N SER A 318 -2.76 -1.48 -9.03
CA SER A 318 -1.88 -0.59 -9.77
C SER A 318 -2.74 0.09 -10.83
N GLY A 319 -2.84 1.42 -10.73
CA GLY A 319 -3.64 2.25 -11.63
C GLY A 319 -3.22 2.09 -13.09
N LEU A 320 -3.67 1.03 -13.74
CA LEU A 320 -3.84 0.99 -15.18
C LEU A 320 -5.13 1.73 -15.47
N VAL A 321 -5.00 3.06 -15.53
CA VAL A 321 -5.87 3.91 -16.34
C VAL A 321 -5.72 3.38 -17.77
N ASN A 322 -6.57 2.43 -18.14
CA ASN A 322 -6.68 1.98 -19.52
C ASN A 322 -7.33 3.12 -20.31
N SER A 323 -6.50 3.73 -21.17
CA SER A 323 -6.84 4.33 -22.47
C SER A 323 -7.83 5.49 -22.47
#